data_AF-A0A1F2SJ29-F1
#
_entry.id   AF-A0A1F2SJ29-F1
#
_cell.length_a   1.000
_cell.length_b   1.000
_cell.length_c   1.000
_cell.angle_alpha   90.00
_cell.angle_beta   90.00
_cell.angle_gamma   90.00
#
_symmetry.space_group_name_H-M   'P 1'
#
loop_
_entity.id
_entity.type
_entity.pdbx_description
1 polymer ?
#
loop_
_entity_poly.entity_id
_entity_poly.type
_entity_poly.pdbx_seq_one_letter_code
_entity_poly.pdbx_strand_id
1 'polypeptide(L)'
;MYLVCDGPGHPCDRLPFPLTVCPACGHGIKQTRSWTWFAVEKFFELHKGCADEWPCPFCMAPQELGRAGLIWVGERFYKTPAEFQAEASTLGISRRITAIPRGFELGKTWVMLAHPKAVPGSHADEETLAGYGDAVAEGRLTEQEAIDICTKPVMTPGISLVFKPSRIEQIVTESQSRDDEFMDGLAKRGITPVVVPDHDPDHQGTVYDKDREDAVETFAETA
;
A
#
# COMPACT_ATOMS: atom_id res chain seq x y z
N MET A 1 -14.70 -1.95 -5.19
CA MET A 1 -14.15 -3.16 -5.84
C MET A 1 -12.81 -3.46 -5.21
N TYR A 2 -12.49 -4.72 -5.00
CA TYR A 2 -11.36 -5.20 -4.20
C TYR A 2 -10.65 -6.34 -4.93
N LEU A 3 -9.33 -6.32 -4.92
CA LEU A 3 -8.50 -7.46 -5.29
C LEU A 3 -8.28 -8.29 -4.04
N VAL A 4 -8.59 -9.59 -4.13
CA VAL A 4 -8.60 -10.46 -2.96
C VAL A 4 -7.70 -11.67 -3.18
N CYS A 5 -7.01 -12.09 -2.12
CA CYS A 5 -6.18 -13.28 -2.07
C CYS A 5 -6.30 -13.90 -0.67
N ASP A 6 -6.56 -15.21 -0.59
CA ASP A 6 -6.78 -15.89 0.70
C ASP A 6 -5.50 -16.09 1.52
N GLY A 7 -4.33 -15.96 0.88
CA GLY A 7 -3.04 -16.13 1.53
C GLY A 7 -2.41 -14.81 2.00
N PRO A 8 -1.33 -14.90 2.81
CA PRO A 8 -0.55 -13.74 3.29
C PRO A 8 0.15 -12.92 2.20
N GLY A 9 -0.03 -13.26 0.92
CA GLY A 9 0.89 -12.89 -0.14
C GLY A 9 2.07 -13.86 -0.21
N HIS A 10 3.11 -13.44 -0.93
CA HIS A 10 4.29 -14.25 -1.17
C HIS A 10 5.48 -13.64 -0.41
N PRO A 11 6.15 -14.40 0.47
CA PRO A 11 7.39 -13.94 1.08
C PRO A 11 8.48 -13.81 0.01
N CYS A 12 9.38 -12.87 0.22
CA CYS A 12 10.54 -12.64 -0.63
C CYS A 12 11.63 -11.96 0.21
N ASP A 13 12.79 -12.60 0.31
CA ASP A 13 13.97 -12.11 1.02
C ASP A 13 14.57 -10.79 0.47
N ARG A 14 14.15 -10.35 -0.73
CA ARG A 14 14.50 -9.04 -1.30
C ARG A 14 13.58 -7.91 -0.85
N LEU A 15 12.49 -8.23 -0.15
CA LEU A 15 11.57 -7.23 0.38
C LEU A 15 11.96 -6.89 1.82
N PRO A 16 11.87 -5.60 2.22
CA PRO A 16 11.28 -4.50 1.46
C PRO A 16 12.20 -3.91 0.37
N PHE A 17 11.65 -3.66 -0.82
CA PHE A 17 12.37 -3.02 -1.94
C PHE A 17 12.17 -1.50 -1.90
N PRO A 18 13.23 -0.68 -1.83
CA PRO A 18 13.11 0.78 -1.70
C PRO A 18 12.53 1.44 -2.95
N LEU A 19 11.61 2.38 -2.76
CA LEU A 19 11.06 3.22 -3.82
C LEU A 19 11.63 4.63 -3.68
N THR A 20 12.46 5.01 -4.65
CA THR A 20 13.14 6.31 -4.63
C THR A 20 12.41 7.36 -5.48
N VAL A 21 12.43 8.59 -4.99
CA VAL A 21 12.06 9.79 -5.76
C VAL A 21 13.29 10.69 -5.82
N CYS A 22 13.64 11.15 -7.01
CA CYS A 22 14.75 12.07 -7.22
C CYS A 22 14.46 13.37 -6.45
N PRO A 23 15.35 13.79 -5.52
CA PRO A 23 15.13 14.98 -4.72
C PRO A 23 15.20 16.27 -5.56
N ALA A 24 15.92 16.26 -6.68
CA ALA A 24 16.10 17.44 -7.53
C ALA A 24 14.88 17.73 -8.42
N CYS A 25 14.39 16.73 -9.15
CA CYS A 25 13.32 16.91 -10.13
C CYS A 25 12.00 16.25 -9.74
N GLY A 26 11.94 15.56 -8.61
CA GLY A 26 10.76 14.84 -8.15
C GLY A 26 10.37 13.66 -9.04
N HIS A 27 11.20 13.22 -9.99
CA HIS A 27 10.92 12.03 -10.80
C HIS A 27 11.14 10.76 -9.98
N GLY A 28 10.28 9.77 -10.16
CA GLY A 28 10.37 8.50 -9.43
C GLY A 28 8.98 7.96 -9.12
N ILE A 29 8.92 6.99 -8.22
CA ILE A 29 7.66 6.33 -7.85
C ILE A 29 7.10 7.02 -6.61
N LYS A 30 6.08 7.85 -6.83
CA LYS A 30 5.37 8.57 -5.76
C LYS A 30 4.21 7.74 -5.22
N GLN A 31 3.82 8.04 -3.99
CA GLN A 31 2.58 7.53 -3.44
C GLN A 31 1.38 8.03 -4.26
N THR A 32 0.59 7.09 -4.76
CA THR A 32 -0.65 7.37 -5.49
C THR A 32 -1.81 6.65 -4.81
N ARG A 33 -3.01 7.24 -4.87
CA ARG A 33 -4.25 6.61 -4.40
C ARG A 33 -4.80 5.57 -5.39
N SER A 34 -4.22 5.52 -6.58
CA SER A 34 -4.66 4.68 -7.69
C SER A 34 -3.62 3.63 -8.04
N TRP A 35 -4.06 2.65 -8.83
CA TRP A 35 -3.20 1.65 -9.46
C TRP A 35 -2.12 2.30 -10.33
N THR A 36 -0.89 1.80 -10.20
CA THR A 36 0.21 2.13 -11.11
C THR A 36 0.80 0.84 -11.68
N TRP A 37 1.19 0.84 -12.96
CA TRP A 37 1.94 -0.28 -13.53
C TRP A 37 3.43 -0.14 -13.19
N PHE A 38 3.99 -1.19 -12.60
CA PHE A 38 5.40 -1.29 -12.25
C PHE A 38 6.10 -2.27 -13.20
N ALA A 39 7.15 -1.82 -13.88
CA ALA A 39 7.91 -2.61 -14.85
C ALA A 39 8.95 -3.47 -14.11
N VAL A 40 8.57 -4.68 -13.69
CA VAL A 40 9.36 -5.55 -12.82
C VAL A 40 10.75 -5.80 -13.40
N GLU A 41 10.80 -6.03 -14.71
CA GLU A 41 12.00 -6.36 -15.47
C GLU A 41 13.06 -5.25 -15.44
N LYS A 42 12.69 -4.01 -15.08
CA LYS A 42 13.60 -2.88 -15.00
C LYS A 42 14.21 -2.67 -13.61
N PHE A 43 13.60 -3.24 -12.58
CA PHE A 43 14.00 -3.01 -11.18
C PHE A 43 14.50 -4.28 -10.50
N PHE A 44 14.10 -5.46 -10.99
CA PHE A 44 14.49 -6.74 -10.44
C PHE A 44 15.31 -7.53 -11.46
N GLU A 45 16.54 -7.85 -11.08
CA GLU A 45 17.38 -8.83 -11.77
C GLU A 45 17.21 -10.22 -11.15
N LEU A 46 17.71 -11.26 -11.83
CA LEU A 46 17.73 -12.63 -11.31
C LEU A 46 18.40 -12.67 -9.93
N HIS A 47 17.69 -13.17 -8.92
CA HIS A 47 18.18 -13.22 -7.55
C HIS A 47 19.16 -14.39 -7.37
N LYS A 48 20.46 -14.09 -7.29
CA LYS A 48 21.50 -15.09 -7.03
C LYS A 48 21.57 -15.38 -5.53
N GLY A 49 21.24 -16.61 -5.12
CA GLY A 49 21.31 -17.03 -3.72
C GLY A 49 20.06 -16.71 -2.90
N CYS A 50 18.88 -16.83 -3.51
CA CYS A 50 17.60 -16.70 -2.81
C CYS A 50 17.53 -17.67 -1.61
N ALA A 51 17.22 -17.11 -0.45
CA ALA A 51 17.07 -17.82 0.81
C ALA A 51 15.62 -18.29 1.06
N ASP A 52 14.69 -17.92 0.18
CA ASP A 52 13.30 -18.36 0.26
C ASP A 52 13.20 -19.87 -0.04
N GLU A 53 12.47 -20.61 0.80
CA GLU A 53 12.14 -22.02 0.55
C GLU A 53 11.35 -22.20 -0.74
N TRP A 54 10.49 -21.23 -1.04
CA TRP A 54 9.68 -21.15 -2.25
C TRP A 54 10.01 -19.84 -2.95
N PRO A 55 10.93 -19.82 -3.92
CA PRO A 55 11.36 -18.59 -4.58
C PRO A 55 10.20 -17.92 -5.32
N CYS A 56 9.97 -16.64 -5.08
CA CYS A 56 8.92 -15.91 -5.79
C CYS A 56 9.31 -15.67 -7.27
N PRO A 57 8.34 -15.48 -8.18
CA PRO A 57 8.65 -15.18 -9.58
C PRO A 57 9.49 -13.91 -9.78
N PHE A 58 9.49 -12.97 -8.83
CA PHE A 58 10.35 -11.78 -8.87
C PHE A 58 11.84 -12.13 -8.68
N CYS A 59 12.14 -13.22 -7.99
CA CYS A 59 13.49 -13.70 -7.78
C CYS A 59 13.96 -14.53 -8.97
N MET A 60 13.12 -15.41 -9.50
CA MET A 60 13.54 -16.44 -10.45
C MET A 60 13.36 -16.05 -11.93
N ALA A 61 12.34 -15.27 -12.25
CA ALA A 61 12.02 -14.92 -13.63
C ALA A 61 11.43 -13.50 -13.76
N PRO A 62 12.10 -12.45 -13.24
CA PRO A 62 11.57 -11.09 -13.30
C PRO A 62 11.35 -10.58 -14.73
N GLN A 63 12.10 -11.10 -15.71
CA GLN A 63 11.95 -10.76 -17.13
C GLN A 63 10.67 -11.34 -17.75
N GLU A 64 10.17 -12.46 -17.23
CA GLU A 64 8.94 -13.10 -17.71
C GLU A 64 7.68 -12.50 -17.09
N LEU A 65 7.80 -11.90 -15.90
CA LEU A 65 6.70 -11.21 -15.23
C LEU A 65 6.23 -9.97 -15.98
N GLY A 66 7.15 -9.25 -16.63
CA GLY A 66 6.87 -7.97 -17.26
C GLY A 66 6.31 -6.96 -16.24
N ARG A 67 5.04 -6.57 -16.40
CA ARG A 67 4.43 -5.54 -15.55
C ARG A 67 3.61 -6.12 -14.40
N ALA A 68 3.83 -5.61 -13.19
CA ALA A 68 3.02 -5.86 -12.01
C ALA A 68 2.19 -4.61 -11.66
N GLY A 69 1.07 -4.81 -10.96
CA GLY A 69 0.37 -3.71 -10.32
C GLY A 69 1.11 -3.19 -9.11
N LEU A 70 1.05 -1.90 -8.85
CA LEU A 70 1.51 -1.27 -7.62
C LEU A 70 0.35 -0.57 -6.95
N ILE A 71 0.11 -0.92 -5.68
CA ILE A 71 -0.92 -0.32 -4.82
C ILE A 71 -0.29 0.08 -3.50
N TRP A 72 -0.70 1.21 -2.95
CA TRP A 72 -0.21 1.70 -1.66
C TRP A 72 -1.11 1.24 -0.50
N VAL A 73 -0.46 0.81 0.56
CA VAL A 73 -1.03 0.64 1.90
C VAL A 73 -0.77 1.93 2.66
N GLY A 74 -1.84 2.58 3.13
CA GLY A 74 -1.77 3.90 3.74
C GLY A 74 -1.43 3.82 5.23
N GLU A 75 -0.51 4.69 5.67
CA GLU A 75 -0.03 4.72 7.05
C GLU A 75 -1.07 5.16 8.09
N ARG A 76 -2.19 5.74 7.63
CA ARG A 76 -3.34 6.06 8.47
C ARG A 76 -3.98 4.80 9.05
N PHE A 77 -4.01 3.73 8.27
CA PHE A 77 -4.66 2.47 8.64
C PHE A 77 -3.68 1.43 9.21
N TYR A 78 -2.45 1.41 8.70
CA TYR A 78 -1.41 0.50 9.17
C TYR A 78 -0.14 1.32 9.41
N LYS A 79 0.31 1.48 10.65
CA LYS A 79 1.50 2.31 10.95
C LYS A 79 2.76 1.72 10.35
N THR A 80 2.80 0.40 10.22
CA THR A 80 3.93 -0.34 9.68
C THR A 80 3.48 -1.39 8.66
N PRO A 81 4.37 -1.82 7.73
CA PRO A 81 4.06 -2.93 6.85
C PRO A 81 3.81 -4.25 7.61
N ALA A 82 4.43 -4.42 8.77
CA ALA A 82 4.29 -5.61 9.60
C ALA A 82 2.86 -5.76 10.14
N GLU A 83 2.19 -4.67 10.52
CA GLU A 83 0.77 -4.69 10.91
C GLU A 83 -0.12 -5.21 9.79
N PHE A 84 0.11 -4.73 8.55
CA PHE A 84 -0.63 -5.22 7.38
C PHE A 84 -0.34 -6.69 7.10
N GLN A 85 0.93 -7.11 7.19
CA GLN A 85 1.32 -8.52 6.98
C GLN A 85 0.71 -9.45 8.04
N ALA A 86 0.60 -9.02 9.29
CA ALA A 86 -0.03 -9.80 10.35
C ALA A 86 -1.52 -10.02 10.08
N GLU A 87 -2.23 -8.97 9.65
CA GLU A 87 -3.63 -9.08 9.21
C GLU A 87 -3.76 -9.98 7.98
N ALA A 88 -2.91 -9.76 6.96
CA ALA A 88 -2.90 -10.56 5.74
C ALA A 88 -2.65 -12.05 6.00
N SER A 89 -1.82 -12.36 7.00
CA SER A 89 -1.55 -13.75 7.40
C SER A 89 -2.74 -14.43 8.08
N THR A 90 -3.63 -13.64 8.69
CA THR A 90 -4.78 -14.16 9.42
C THR A 90 -6.02 -14.21 8.54
N LEU A 91 -6.25 -13.17 7.74
CA LEU A 91 -7.50 -12.94 7.01
C LEU A 91 -7.34 -12.97 5.48
N GLY A 92 -6.11 -13.05 4.98
CA GLY A 92 -5.80 -12.83 3.57
C GLY A 92 -5.72 -11.34 3.22
N ILE A 93 -5.46 -11.06 1.96
CA ILE A 93 -5.31 -9.71 1.42
C ILE A 93 -6.63 -9.29 0.76
N SER A 94 -7.15 -8.12 1.13
CA SER A 94 -8.22 -7.43 0.41
C SER A 94 -7.85 -5.97 0.18
N ARG A 95 -7.69 -5.56 -1.08
CA ARG A 95 -7.28 -4.18 -1.43
C ARG A 95 -8.19 -3.54 -2.46
N ARG A 96 -8.71 -2.36 -2.10
CA ARG A 96 -9.60 -1.57 -2.95
C ARG A 96 -8.90 -1.10 -4.23
N ILE A 97 -9.59 -1.24 -5.35
CA ILE A 97 -9.29 -0.61 -6.64
C ILE A 97 -10.52 0.15 -7.14
N THR A 98 -10.29 1.23 -7.89
CA THR A 98 -11.38 2.04 -8.48
C THR A 98 -12.01 1.34 -9.67
N ALA A 99 -11.19 0.73 -10.52
CA ALA A 99 -11.59 -0.04 -11.68
C ALA A 99 -10.54 -1.10 -11.98
N ILE A 100 -10.93 -2.15 -12.71
CA ILE A 100 -10.01 -3.17 -13.20
C ILE A 100 -9.09 -2.51 -14.25
N PRO A 101 -7.76 -2.46 -14.02
CA PRO A 101 -6.83 -1.85 -14.96
C PRO A 101 -6.85 -2.58 -16.31
N ARG A 102 -6.73 -1.82 -17.41
CA ARG A 102 -6.60 -2.43 -18.74
C ARG A 102 -5.35 -3.33 -18.79
N GLY A 103 -5.53 -4.58 -19.21
CA GLY A 103 -4.46 -5.58 -19.26
C GLY A 103 -4.23 -6.32 -17.93
N PHE A 104 -5.02 -6.04 -16.89
CA PHE A 104 -5.05 -6.90 -15.70
C PHE A 104 -5.71 -8.24 -16.02
N GLU A 105 -5.07 -9.33 -15.62
CA GLU A 105 -5.57 -10.69 -15.74
C GLU A 105 -5.58 -11.37 -14.37
N LEU A 106 -6.77 -11.76 -13.90
CA LEU A 106 -6.96 -12.44 -12.62
C LEU A 106 -6.16 -13.75 -12.57
N GLY A 107 -5.50 -14.03 -11.44
CA GLY A 107 -4.68 -15.23 -11.26
C GLY A 107 -3.36 -15.25 -12.05
N LYS A 108 -3.08 -14.23 -12.87
CA LYS A 108 -1.83 -14.08 -13.64
C LYS A 108 -1.06 -12.82 -13.29
N THR A 109 -1.74 -11.68 -13.20
CA THR A 109 -1.11 -10.39 -12.88
C THR A 109 -0.75 -10.34 -11.40
N TRP A 110 0.54 -10.11 -11.12
CA TRP A 110 1.03 -9.88 -9.77
C TRP A 110 0.77 -8.45 -9.32
N VAL A 111 0.57 -8.27 -8.01
CA VAL A 111 0.36 -6.98 -7.37
C VAL A 111 1.38 -6.80 -6.25
N MET A 112 2.06 -5.66 -6.28
CA MET A 112 2.99 -5.18 -5.28
C MET A 112 2.28 -4.21 -4.35
N LEU A 113 2.51 -4.39 -3.06
CA LEU A 113 2.03 -3.51 -2.00
C LEU A 113 3.19 -2.68 -1.48
N ALA A 114 3.06 -1.37 -1.67
CA ALA A 114 4.01 -0.39 -1.15
C ALA A 114 3.48 0.26 0.12
N HIS A 115 4.40 0.60 1.02
CA HIS A 115 4.11 1.34 2.24
C HIS A 115 5.07 2.54 2.32
N PRO A 116 4.63 3.74 2.78
CA PRO A 116 5.50 4.91 2.90
C PRO A 116 6.62 4.74 3.92
N LYS A 117 6.49 3.78 4.84
CA LYS A 117 7.47 3.46 5.89
C LYS A 117 7.88 1.98 5.83
N ALA A 118 8.40 1.54 4.69
CA ALA A 118 8.75 0.13 4.48
C ALA A 118 10.21 -0.18 4.74
N VAL A 119 11.11 0.71 4.29
CA VAL A 119 12.56 0.47 4.34
C VAL A 119 13.17 1.33 5.44
N PRO A 120 13.90 0.75 6.42
CA PRO A 120 14.65 1.53 7.37
C PRO A 120 15.81 2.24 6.66
N GLY A 121 15.83 3.57 6.70
CA GLY A 121 16.91 4.40 6.20
C GLY A 121 18.05 4.55 7.23
N SER A 122 19.06 5.33 6.88
CA SER A 122 20.12 5.72 7.80
C SER A 122 19.56 6.56 8.96
N HIS A 123 20.28 6.55 10.08
CA HIS A 123 20.04 7.48 11.18
C HIS A 123 20.12 8.94 10.70
N ALA A 124 19.55 9.86 11.49
CA ALA A 124 19.70 11.29 11.27
C ALA A 124 21.18 11.65 11.12
N ASP A 125 21.50 12.53 10.17
CA ASP A 125 22.87 12.97 9.94
C ASP A 125 23.37 13.88 11.08
N GLU A 126 24.69 14.11 11.10
CA GLU A 126 25.40 14.87 12.15
C GLU A 126 24.91 16.32 12.26
N GLU A 127 24.41 16.89 11.16
CA GLU A 127 23.83 18.24 11.10
C GLU A 127 22.45 18.28 11.77
N THR A 128 21.63 17.25 11.53
CA THR A 128 20.35 17.08 12.23
C THR A 128 20.57 16.86 13.74
N LEU A 129 21.62 16.11 14.12
CA LEU A 129 22.05 15.91 15.51
C LEU A 129 22.40 17.23 16.23
N ALA A 130 23.10 18.15 15.57
CA ALA A 130 23.44 19.46 16.14
C ALA A 130 22.20 20.30 16.44
N GLY A 131 21.20 20.28 15.55
CA GLY A 131 19.93 21.00 15.76
C GLY A 131 19.11 20.50 16.95
N TYR A 132 19.28 19.25 17.38
CA TYR A 132 18.63 18.73 18.59
C TYR A 132 19.32 19.21 19.88
N GLY A 133 20.63 19.44 19.85
CA GLY A 133 21.35 20.02 21.00
C GLY A 133 20.79 21.37 21.42
N ASP A 134 20.51 22.24 20.43
CA ASP A 134 19.89 23.54 20.66
C ASP A 134 18.44 23.42 21.15
N ALA A 135 17.67 22.47 20.61
CA ALA A 135 16.29 22.23 21.04
C ALA A 135 16.20 21.72 22.49
N VAL A 136 17.16 20.90 22.94
CA VAL A 136 17.27 20.46 24.33
C VAL A 136 17.69 21.62 25.23
N ALA A 137 18.67 22.43 24.82
CA ALA A 137 19.11 23.60 25.58
C ALA A 137 18.00 24.65 25.76
N GLU A 138 17.12 24.80 24.77
CA GLU A 138 15.95 25.68 24.82
C GLU A 138 14.73 25.06 25.54
N GLY A 139 14.84 23.81 26.01
CA GLY A 139 13.76 23.11 26.70
C GLY A 139 12.59 22.70 25.80
N ARG A 140 12.79 22.70 24.47
CA ARG A 140 11.78 22.25 23.49
C ARG A 140 11.70 20.72 23.38
N LEU A 141 12.76 20.03 23.76
CA LEU A 141 12.86 18.57 23.83
C LEU A 141 13.59 18.15 25.10
N THR A 142 13.30 16.95 25.58
CA THR A 142 14.13 16.26 26.56
C THR A 142 15.33 15.60 25.88
N GLU A 143 16.40 15.31 26.64
CA GLU A 143 17.53 14.52 26.15
C GLU A 143 17.08 13.16 25.60
N GLN A 144 16.12 12.51 26.26
CA GLN A 144 15.61 11.22 25.81
C GLN A 144 14.85 11.35 24.48
N GLU A 145 14.06 12.40 24.28
CA GLU A 145 13.40 12.65 23.00
C GLU A 145 14.41 12.91 21.88
N ALA A 146 15.47 13.68 22.14
CA ALA A 146 16.53 13.91 21.17
C ALA A 146 17.25 12.60 20.80
N ILE A 147 17.62 11.78 21.79
CA ILE A 147 18.22 10.45 21.57
C ILE A 147 17.28 9.57 20.75
N ASP A 148 15.99 9.52 21.10
CA ASP A 148 15.00 8.72 20.40
C ASP A 148 14.87 9.14 18.93
N ILE A 149 14.90 10.44 18.64
CA ILE A 149 14.82 10.94 17.26
C ILE A 149 16.08 10.58 16.48
N CYS A 150 17.26 10.69 17.10
CA CYS A 150 18.53 10.40 16.43
C CYS A 150 18.77 8.90 16.22
N THR A 151 18.27 8.07 17.14
CA THR A 151 18.47 6.62 17.12
C THR A 151 17.38 5.87 16.37
N LYS A 152 16.20 6.46 16.14
CA LYS A 152 15.15 5.81 15.33
C LYS A 152 15.51 5.91 13.84
N PRO A 153 15.49 4.80 13.09
CA PRO A 153 15.76 4.83 11.66
C PRO A 153 14.68 5.65 10.94
N VAL A 154 15.11 6.52 10.01
CA VAL A 154 14.18 7.26 9.15
C VAL A 154 13.57 6.26 8.17
N MET A 155 12.29 5.96 8.34
CA MET A 155 11.60 5.01 7.46
C MET A 155 11.32 5.65 6.10
N THR A 156 11.59 4.91 5.03
CA THR A 156 11.41 5.36 3.64
C THR A 156 10.42 4.48 2.88
N PRO A 157 9.83 4.98 1.78
CA PRO A 157 8.87 4.21 1.00
C PRO A 157 9.50 2.97 0.37
N GLY A 158 8.72 1.89 0.29
CA GLY A 158 9.17 0.66 -0.35
C GLY A 158 8.04 -0.33 -0.58
N ILE A 159 8.28 -1.28 -1.48
CA ILE A 159 7.43 -2.44 -1.69
C ILE A 159 7.72 -3.43 -0.57
N SER A 160 6.71 -3.80 0.22
CA SER A 160 6.89 -4.66 1.39
C SER A 160 6.26 -6.03 1.24
N LEU A 161 5.36 -6.20 0.26
CA LEU A 161 4.66 -7.45 0.04
C LEU A 161 4.25 -7.57 -1.43
N VAL A 162 4.18 -8.80 -1.93
CA VAL A 162 3.64 -9.09 -3.25
C VAL A 162 2.58 -10.18 -3.14
N PHE A 163 1.57 -10.13 -3.99
CA PHE A 163 0.55 -11.16 -4.02
C PHE A 163 -0.07 -11.29 -5.41
N LYS A 164 -0.79 -12.39 -5.61
CA LYS A 164 -1.50 -12.67 -6.86
C LYS A 164 -2.99 -12.79 -6.55
N PRO A 165 -3.83 -11.85 -7.00
CA PRO A 165 -5.26 -11.89 -6.71
C PRO A 165 -5.89 -13.18 -7.23
N SER A 166 -6.66 -13.85 -6.37
CA SER A 166 -7.43 -15.07 -6.70
C SER A 166 -8.87 -14.74 -7.11
N ARG A 167 -9.42 -13.62 -6.63
CA ARG A 167 -10.75 -13.12 -7.02
C ARG A 167 -10.84 -11.59 -6.98
N ILE A 168 -11.91 -11.08 -7.56
CA ILE A 168 -12.30 -9.67 -7.49
C ILE A 168 -13.64 -9.60 -6.78
N GLU A 169 -13.72 -8.77 -5.76
CA GLU A 169 -14.96 -8.55 -5.01
C GLU A 169 -15.51 -7.14 -5.23
N GLN A 170 -16.82 -7.00 -5.24
CA GLN A 170 -17.46 -5.69 -5.23
C GLN A 170 -18.53 -5.66 -4.14
N ILE A 171 -18.37 -4.70 -3.24
CA ILE A 171 -19.40 -4.39 -2.25
C ILE A 171 -20.62 -3.85 -2.99
N VAL A 172 -21.77 -4.46 -2.73
CA VAL A 172 -23.07 -4.09 -3.27
C VAL A 172 -24.04 -3.94 -2.11
N THR A 173 -24.92 -2.95 -2.16
CA THR A 173 -25.91 -2.79 -1.09
C THR A 173 -27.07 -3.77 -1.27
N GLU A 174 -27.88 -3.99 -0.22
CA GLU A 174 -29.08 -4.84 -0.29
C GLU A 174 -30.07 -4.39 -1.37
N SER A 175 -30.22 -3.08 -1.57
CA SER A 175 -31.07 -2.57 -2.65
C SER A 175 -30.47 -2.87 -4.04
N GLN A 176 -29.15 -2.78 -4.20
CA GLN A 176 -28.46 -3.09 -5.46
C GLN A 176 -28.46 -4.59 -5.76
N SER A 177 -28.40 -5.45 -4.75
CA SER A 177 -28.35 -6.90 -4.95
C SER A 177 -29.65 -7.50 -5.47
N ARG A 178 -30.74 -6.72 -5.46
CA ARG A 178 -32.06 -7.08 -6.03
C ARG A 178 -32.19 -6.71 -7.52
N ASP A 179 -31.20 -6.02 -8.08
CA ASP A 179 -31.16 -5.68 -9.51
C ASP A 179 -30.45 -6.82 -10.27
N ASP A 180 -31.25 -7.68 -10.89
CA ASP A 180 -30.74 -8.85 -11.64
C ASP A 180 -29.80 -8.44 -12.78
N GLU A 181 -30.06 -7.33 -13.49
CA GLU A 181 -29.21 -6.88 -14.61
C GLU A 181 -27.84 -6.44 -14.10
N PHE A 182 -27.81 -5.71 -12.99
CA PHE A 182 -26.58 -5.28 -12.34
C PHE A 182 -25.76 -6.49 -11.85
N MET A 183 -26.41 -7.45 -11.19
CA MET A 183 -25.76 -8.65 -10.65
C MET A 183 -25.22 -9.56 -11.75
N ASP A 184 -25.99 -9.76 -12.82
CA ASP A 184 -25.53 -10.46 -14.03
C ASP A 184 -24.32 -9.77 -14.66
N GLY A 185 -24.30 -8.44 -14.66
CA GLY A 185 -23.17 -7.63 -15.12
C GLY A 185 -21.88 -7.90 -14.34
N LEU A 186 -21.97 -8.07 -13.01
CA LEU A 186 -20.82 -8.42 -12.17
C LEU A 186 -20.35 -9.86 -12.45
N ALA A 187 -21.28 -10.81 -12.53
CA ALA A 187 -20.98 -12.21 -12.80
C ALA A 187 -20.27 -12.39 -14.16
N LYS A 188 -20.77 -11.74 -15.23
CA LYS A 188 -20.14 -11.75 -16.56
C LYS A 188 -18.70 -11.21 -16.57
N ARG A 189 -18.36 -10.35 -15.61
CA ARG A 189 -17.02 -9.78 -15.44
C ARG A 189 -16.15 -10.59 -14.48
N GLY A 190 -16.66 -11.68 -13.92
CA GLY A 190 -15.96 -12.49 -12.91
C GLY A 190 -15.77 -11.76 -11.58
N ILE A 191 -16.69 -10.85 -11.24
CA ILE A 191 -16.67 -10.09 -9.99
C ILE A 191 -17.67 -10.73 -9.03
N THR A 192 -17.19 -11.10 -7.83
CA THR A 192 -18.03 -11.64 -6.76
C THR A 192 -18.69 -10.49 -6.00
N PRO A 193 -20.03 -10.41 -5.97
CA PRO A 193 -20.71 -9.41 -5.16
C PRO A 193 -20.62 -9.77 -3.66
N VAL A 194 -20.37 -8.77 -2.83
CA VAL A 194 -20.40 -8.87 -1.36
C VAL A 194 -21.53 -7.96 -0.88
N VAL A 195 -22.63 -8.55 -0.44
CA VAL A 195 -23.83 -7.80 -0.06
C VAL A 195 -23.66 -7.21 1.34
N VAL A 196 -23.88 -5.91 1.48
CA VAL A 196 -23.88 -5.18 2.76
C VAL A 196 -25.21 -4.45 2.97
N PRO A 197 -25.62 -4.16 4.22
CA PRO A 197 -26.79 -3.34 4.49
C PRO A 197 -26.73 -1.97 3.80
N ASP A 198 -27.87 -1.45 3.35
CA ASP A 198 -27.93 -0.14 2.66
C ASP A 198 -27.40 1.02 3.54
N HIS A 199 -27.48 0.88 4.87
CA HIS A 199 -27.08 1.88 5.85
C HIS A 199 -25.78 1.53 6.58
N ASP A 200 -24.93 0.68 6.00
CA ASP A 200 -23.66 0.30 6.59
C ASP A 200 -22.68 1.50 6.64
N PRO A 201 -22.36 2.03 7.84
CA PRO A 201 -21.55 3.25 7.99
C PRO A 201 -20.12 3.09 7.48
N ASP A 202 -19.59 1.88 7.43
CA ASP A 202 -18.21 1.60 6.98
C ASP A 202 -18.10 1.59 5.45
N HIS A 203 -19.24 1.53 4.76
CA HIS A 203 -19.32 1.37 3.32
C HIS A 203 -20.05 2.51 2.61
N GLN A 204 -20.40 3.59 3.33
CA GLN A 204 -20.91 4.84 2.76
C GLN A 204 -19.77 5.84 2.48
N GLY A 205 -19.56 6.16 1.20
CA GLY A 205 -18.58 7.17 0.76
C GLY A 205 -17.12 6.67 0.69
N THR A 206 -16.20 7.59 0.45
CA THR A 206 -14.76 7.35 0.61
C THR A 206 -14.29 7.92 1.94
N VAL A 207 -13.32 7.28 2.60
CA VAL A 207 -12.72 7.81 3.86
C VAL A 207 -12.15 9.22 3.67
N TYR A 208 -11.89 9.63 2.42
CA TYR A 208 -11.38 10.93 2.04
C TYR A 208 -12.47 11.99 1.77
N ASP A 209 -13.75 11.59 1.71
CA ASP A 209 -14.84 12.56 1.57
C ASP A 209 -15.03 13.33 2.88
N LYS A 210 -14.81 12.68 4.03
CA LYS A 210 -14.77 13.32 5.36
C LYS A 210 -13.67 14.37 5.46
N ASP A 211 -12.46 14.07 4.97
CA ASP A 211 -11.34 15.02 4.98
C ASP A 211 -11.64 16.29 4.15
N ARG A 212 -12.54 16.21 3.15
CA ARG A 212 -12.97 17.36 2.34
C ARG A 212 -14.03 18.19 3.06
N GLU A 213 -14.91 17.55 3.83
CA GLU A 213 -15.91 18.23 4.67
C GLU A 213 -15.23 18.94 5.84
N ASP A 214 -14.32 18.27 6.55
CA ASP A 214 -13.56 18.83 7.67
C ASP A 214 -12.68 20.03 7.25
N ALA A 215 -12.10 19.97 6.04
CA ALA A 215 -11.33 21.07 5.48
C ALA A 215 -12.23 22.27 5.14
N VAL A 216 -13.46 22.05 4.67
CA VAL A 216 -14.40 23.14 4.35
C VAL A 216 -14.93 23.80 5.62
N GLU A 217 -15.18 23.03 6.70
CA GLU A 217 -15.60 23.57 7.99
C GLU A 217 -14.52 24.44 8.65
N THR A 218 -13.24 24.03 8.58
CA THR A 218 -12.12 24.83 9.13
C THR A 218 -11.92 26.18 8.41
N PHE A 219 -12.24 26.28 7.11
CA PHE A 219 -12.23 27.56 6.39
C PHE A 219 -13.47 28.43 6.67
N ALA A 220 -14.59 27.84 7.09
CA ALA A 220 -15.81 28.57 7.43
C ALA A 220 -15.77 29.17 8.84
N GLU A 221 -15.04 28.56 9.78
CA GLU A 221 -14.87 29.09 11.14
C GLU A 221 -13.78 30.17 11.28
N THR A 222 -13.00 30.40 10.21
CA THR A 222 -11.91 31.39 10.18
C THR A 222 -12.20 32.62 9.31
N ALA A 223 -13.44 32.77 8.84
CA ALA A 223 -13.93 33.92 8.06
C ALA A 223 -14.99 34.71 8.84
#